data_AF-A0A375IAD8-F1
#
_entry.id   AF-A0A375IAD8-F1
#
_cell.length_a   1.000
_cell.length_b   1.000
_cell.length_c   1.000
_cell.angle_alpha   90.00
_cell.angle_beta   90.00
_cell.angle_gamma   90.00
#
_symmetry.space_group_name_H-M   'P 1'
#
loop_
_entity.id
_entity.type
_entity.pdbx_description
1 polymer ?
#
loop_
_entity_poly.entity_id
_entity_poly.type
_entity_poly.pdbx_seq_one_letter_code
_entity_poly.pdbx_strand_id
1 'polypeptide(L)'
;MAVIDLEATPHAALQAMHGHGVRGIRLNLEVSGQRNHDFALTQLKRAEQLIGPFGWAVQVYADVDVIAELATDIAALKVPVVLDHFAGIKTYKKDEQKAAFATVVELVKRGNAYVKLSAPYRASRRASTMSLNSPGR
;
A
#
# COMPACT_ATOMS: atom_id res chain seq x y z
N MET A 1 10.61 2.00 -6.69
CA MET A 1 10.34 1.88 -5.24
C MET A 1 11.47 1.09 -4.62
N ALA A 2 11.85 1.40 -3.38
CA ALA A 2 12.83 0.65 -2.60
C ALA A 2 12.20 0.10 -1.30
N VAL A 3 12.86 -0.86 -0.66
CA VAL A 3 12.59 -1.24 0.73
C VAL A 3 13.82 -0.83 1.52
N ILE A 4 13.60 -0.13 2.63
CA ILE A 4 14.67 0.43 3.46
C ILE A 4 14.40 0.11 4.92
N ASP A 5 15.45 0.09 5.72
CA ASP A 5 15.33 0.16 7.18
C ASP A 5 15.03 1.61 7.57
N LEU A 6 13.85 1.88 8.11
CA LEU A 6 13.42 3.25 8.46
C LEU A 6 14.23 3.85 9.63
N GLU A 7 14.97 3.05 10.38
CA GLU A 7 15.77 3.52 11.53
C GLU A 7 17.25 3.62 11.16
N ALA A 8 17.75 2.69 10.35
CA ALA A 8 19.17 2.58 10.06
C ALA A 8 19.61 3.24 8.75
N THR A 9 18.70 3.56 7.83
CA THR A 9 19.08 4.08 6.50
C THR A 9 19.53 5.55 6.61
N PRO A 10 20.80 5.88 6.34
CA PRO A 10 21.29 7.25 6.45
C PRO A 10 20.78 8.13 5.31
N HIS A 11 20.67 9.43 5.56
CA HIS A 11 20.20 10.39 4.56
C HIS A 11 21.00 10.36 3.25
N ALA A 12 22.32 10.17 3.31
CA ALA A 12 23.18 10.06 2.13
C ALA A 12 22.79 8.87 1.22
N ALA A 13 22.35 7.75 1.80
CA ALA A 13 21.86 6.62 1.02
C ALA A 13 20.55 6.96 0.30
N LEU A 14 19.64 7.71 0.95
CA LEU A 14 18.41 8.18 0.33
C LEU A 14 18.69 9.15 -0.84
N GLN A 15 19.68 10.04 -0.69
CA GLN A 15 20.13 10.93 -1.75
C GLN A 15 20.70 10.14 -2.94
N ALA A 16 21.55 9.13 -2.68
CA ALA A 16 22.07 8.26 -3.74
C ALA A 16 20.94 7.52 -4.46
N MET A 17 19.99 6.93 -3.73
CA MET A 17 18.81 6.28 -4.29
C MET A 17 17.99 7.26 -5.15
N HIS A 18 17.84 8.51 -4.73
CA HIS A 18 17.18 9.55 -5.52
C HIS A 18 17.93 9.81 -6.84
N GLY A 19 19.26 9.93 -6.80
CA GLY A 19 20.11 10.03 -7.98
C GLY A 19 19.95 8.86 -8.95
N HIS A 20 19.68 7.66 -8.43
CA HIS A 20 19.42 6.45 -9.22
C HIS A 20 17.94 6.25 -9.63
N GLY A 21 17.09 7.26 -9.46
CA GLY A 21 15.70 7.22 -9.95
C GLY A 21 14.68 6.59 -9.00
N VAL A 22 15.06 6.27 -7.75
CA VAL A 22 14.07 5.87 -6.74
C VAL A 22 13.17 7.07 -6.42
N ARG A 23 11.85 6.85 -6.36
CA ARG A 23 10.82 7.87 -6.10
C ARG A 23 9.80 7.45 -5.04
N GLY A 24 10.13 6.44 -4.25
CA GLY A 24 9.24 5.94 -3.22
C GLY A 24 9.79 4.72 -2.50
N ILE A 25 9.23 4.47 -1.33
CA ILE A 25 9.53 3.30 -0.50
C ILE A 25 8.30 2.45 -0.27
N ARG A 26 8.50 1.18 0.06
CA ARG A 26 7.41 0.24 0.32
C ARG A 26 7.41 -0.24 1.76
N LEU A 27 6.28 -0.06 2.43
CA LEU A 27 5.97 -0.62 3.75
C LEU A 27 5.12 -1.88 3.59
N ASN A 28 5.60 -2.98 4.17
CA ASN A 28 4.85 -4.22 4.25
C ASN A 28 4.33 -4.40 5.67
N LEU A 29 3.06 -4.05 5.89
CA LEU A 29 2.40 -4.11 7.19
C LEU A 29 1.63 -5.44 7.41
N GLU A 30 1.61 -6.33 6.41
CA GLU A 30 1.09 -7.70 6.59
C GLU A 30 2.03 -8.58 7.43
N VAL A 31 3.35 -8.33 7.34
CA VAL A 31 4.36 -9.22 7.93
C VAL A 31 4.47 -9.08 9.45
N SER A 32 3.96 -7.98 10.02
CA SER A 32 4.03 -7.74 11.47
C SER A 32 3.11 -8.63 12.30
N GLY A 33 2.28 -9.49 11.71
CA GLY A 33 1.43 -10.47 12.42
C GLY A 33 0.39 -9.87 13.36
N GLN A 34 0.40 -8.55 13.53
CA GLN A 34 -0.48 -7.77 14.36
C GLN A 34 -1.12 -6.69 13.49
N ARG A 35 -2.46 -6.67 13.48
CA ARG A 35 -3.28 -5.51 13.11
C ARG A 35 -3.12 -4.45 14.20
N ASN A 36 -1.90 -3.95 14.38
CA ASN A 36 -1.57 -2.96 15.40
C ASN A 36 -1.54 -1.59 14.73
N HIS A 37 -2.60 -0.80 14.97
CA HIS A 37 -2.75 0.58 14.49
C HIS A 37 -1.51 1.41 14.82
N ASP A 38 -1.09 1.42 16.08
CA ASP A 38 0.00 2.28 16.56
C ASP A 38 1.32 1.97 15.87
N PHE A 39 1.60 0.68 15.66
CA PHE A 39 2.77 0.26 14.90
C PHE A 39 2.69 0.78 13.46
N ALA A 40 1.59 0.52 12.75
CA ALA A 40 1.42 0.94 11.37
C ALA A 40 1.48 2.47 11.21
N LEU A 41 0.85 3.21 12.11
CA LEU A 41 0.90 4.67 12.16
C LEU A 41 2.33 5.18 12.39
N THR A 42 3.08 4.54 13.29
CA THR A 42 4.50 4.88 13.54
C THR A 42 5.33 4.67 12.28
N GLN A 43 5.12 3.57 11.55
CA GLN A 43 5.84 3.32 10.30
C GLN A 43 5.50 4.36 9.23
N LEU A 44 4.22 4.74 9.09
CA LEU A 44 3.78 5.75 8.13
C LEU A 44 4.38 7.13 8.41
N LYS A 45 4.33 7.58 9.68
CA LYS A 45 4.90 8.87 10.09
C LYS A 45 6.41 8.91 9.88
N ARG A 46 7.12 7.82 10.22
CA ARG A 46 8.56 7.75 9.99
C ARG A 46 8.91 7.73 8.50
N ALA A 47 8.14 7.00 7.69
CA ALA A 47 8.29 7.02 6.24
C ALA A 47 8.12 8.44 5.68
N GLU A 48 7.06 9.15 6.06
CA GLU A 48 6.82 10.54 5.65
C GLU A 48 8.00 11.45 6.00
N GLN A 49 8.49 11.39 7.25
CA GLN A 49 9.61 12.21 7.70
C GLN A 49 10.89 11.98 6.87
N LEU A 50 11.20 10.72 6.54
CA LEU A 50 12.39 10.37 5.78
C LEU A 50 12.29 10.76 4.30
N ILE A 51 11.14 10.54 3.68
CA ILE A 51 11.00 10.63 2.21
C ILE A 51 10.38 11.94 1.75
N GLY A 52 9.73 12.69 2.65
CA GLY A 52 9.09 13.96 2.39
C GLY A 52 9.99 14.98 1.67
N PRO A 53 11.24 15.20 2.12
CA PRO A 53 12.18 16.11 1.45
C PRO A 53 12.48 15.76 -0.02
N PHE A 54 12.25 14.52 -0.43
CA PHE A 54 12.50 14.05 -1.80
C PHE A 54 11.26 14.05 -2.69
N GLY A 55 10.08 14.38 -2.14
CA GLY A 55 8.79 14.30 -2.85
C GLY A 55 8.39 12.87 -3.24
N TRP A 56 8.86 11.89 -2.49
CA TRP A 56 8.65 10.46 -2.77
C TRP A 56 7.29 9.97 -2.27
N ALA A 57 6.80 8.89 -2.89
CA ALA A 57 5.59 8.21 -2.45
C ALA A 57 5.88 7.10 -1.42
N VAL A 58 4.92 6.84 -0.52
CA VAL A 58 4.90 5.64 0.31
C VAL A 58 3.92 4.63 -0.26
N GLN A 59 4.41 3.44 -0.58
CA GLN A 59 3.59 2.30 -1.00
C GLN A 59 3.29 1.41 0.19
N VAL A 60 2.02 1.12 0.43
CA VAL A 60 1.55 0.38 1.61
C VAL A 60 0.92 -0.93 1.17
N TYR A 61 1.43 -2.04 1.68
CA TYR A 61 0.79 -3.34 1.58
C TYR A 61 0.26 -3.76 2.95
N ALA A 62 -1.07 -3.81 3.07
CA ALA A 62 -1.81 -4.17 4.28
C ALA A 62 -3.21 -4.67 3.88
N ASP A 63 -3.87 -5.40 4.76
CA ASP A 63 -5.29 -5.76 4.67
C ASP A 63 -6.18 -4.51 4.67
N VAL A 64 -7.28 -4.55 3.92
CA VAL A 64 -8.18 -3.39 3.77
C VAL A 64 -8.71 -2.86 5.11
N ASP A 65 -8.89 -3.73 6.11
CA ASP A 65 -9.37 -3.33 7.43
C ASP A 65 -8.35 -2.41 8.13
N VAL A 66 -7.05 -2.74 8.03
CA VAL A 66 -5.96 -1.91 8.59
C VAL A 66 -5.86 -0.57 7.87
N ILE A 67 -6.02 -0.57 6.54
CA ILE A 67 -6.00 0.68 5.77
C ILE A 67 -7.18 1.57 6.15
N ALA A 68 -8.36 0.98 6.38
CA ALA A 68 -9.54 1.72 6.80
C ALA A 68 -9.40 2.31 8.20
N GLU A 69 -8.79 1.59 9.14
CA GLU A 69 -8.45 2.11 10.48
C GLU A 69 -7.50 3.32 10.41
N LEU A 70 -6.55 3.29 9.47
CA LEU A 70 -5.58 4.36 9.23
C LEU A 70 -6.09 5.48 8.30
N ALA A 71 -7.35 5.47 7.86
CA ALA A 71 -7.81 6.36 6.79
C ALA A 71 -7.63 7.85 7.14
N THR A 72 -7.91 8.26 8.37
CA THR A 72 -7.69 9.63 8.84
C THR A 72 -6.20 9.99 8.86
N ASP A 73 -5.36 9.06 9.30
CA ASP A 73 -3.90 9.25 9.35
C ASP A 73 -3.32 9.37 7.93
N ILE A 74 -3.72 8.48 7.02
CA ILE A 74 -3.32 8.53 5.60
C ILE A 74 -3.75 9.84 4.95
N ALA A 75 -4.96 10.33 5.23
CA ALA A 75 -5.44 11.61 4.71
C ALA A 75 -4.66 12.82 5.24
N ALA A 76 -3.98 12.69 6.39
CA ALA A 76 -3.18 13.77 6.96
C ALA A 76 -1.76 13.87 6.36
N LEU A 77 -1.24 12.76 5.80
CA LEU A 77 0.11 12.69 5.24
C LEU A 77 0.31 13.71 4.11
N LYS A 78 1.54 14.23 4.02
CA LYS A 78 1.99 15.21 3.00
C LYS A 78 2.74 14.56 1.85
N VAL A 79 2.89 13.24 1.89
CA VAL A 79 3.50 12.43 0.82
C VAL A 79 2.42 11.61 0.11
N PRO A 80 2.57 11.33 -1.21
CA PRO A 80 1.62 10.49 -1.93
C PRO A 80 1.59 9.07 -1.34
N VAL A 81 0.38 8.51 -1.19
CA VAL A 81 0.18 7.14 -0.72
C VAL A 81 -0.32 6.24 -1.85
N VAL A 82 0.31 5.08 -2.02
CA VAL A 82 -0.09 4.05 -2.98
C VAL A 82 -0.44 2.76 -2.23
N LEU A 83 -1.71 2.34 -2.31
CA LEU A 83 -2.20 1.12 -1.69
C LEU A 83 -1.99 -0.08 -2.63
N ASP A 84 -1.27 -1.10 -2.16
CA ASP A 84 -0.93 -2.26 -2.95
C ASP A 84 -2.11 -3.20 -3.20
N HIS A 85 -2.06 -3.89 -4.33
CA HIS A 85 -2.85 -5.08 -4.63
C HIS A 85 -4.35 -4.94 -4.31
N PHE A 86 -5.02 -4.01 -5.02
CA PHE A 86 -6.44 -3.70 -4.78
C PHE A 86 -6.72 -3.23 -3.34
N ALA A 87 -5.76 -2.55 -2.71
CA ALA A 87 -5.83 -2.10 -1.31
C ALA A 87 -6.13 -3.23 -0.31
N GLY A 88 -5.60 -4.43 -0.57
CA GLY A 88 -5.69 -5.56 0.36
C GLY A 88 -7.08 -6.16 0.53
N ILE A 89 -8.04 -5.83 -0.35
CA ILE A 89 -9.38 -6.43 -0.31
C ILE A 89 -9.30 -7.96 -0.51
N LYS A 90 -10.17 -8.70 0.18
CA LYS A 90 -10.36 -10.14 -0.01
C LYS A 90 -11.80 -10.37 -0.46
N THR A 91 -12.01 -10.70 -1.72
CA THR A 91 -13.37 -10.85 -2.28
C THR A 91 -14.17 -11.97 -1.63
N TYR A 92 -13.50 -12.95 -1.02
CA TYR A 92 -14.11 -14.02 -0.24
C TYR A 92 -14.53 -13.59 1.19
N LYS A 93 -14.17 -12.37 1.60
CA LYS A 93 -14.59 -11.69 2.84
C LYS A 93 -15.46 -10.46 2.57
N LYS A 94 -16.10 -10.40 1.39
CA LYS A 94 -16.79 -9.18 0.90
C LYS A 94 -17.77 -8.56 1.90
N ASP A 95 -18.48 -9.38 2.68
CA ASP A 95 -19.52 -8.91 3.59
C ASP A 95 -18.90 -8.36 4.87
N GLU A 96 -17.86 -9.02 5.38
CA GLU A 96 -17.04 -8.58 6.53
C GLU A 96 -16.30 -7.27 6.23
N GLN A 97 -15.72 -7.17 5.03
CA GLN A 97 -14.87 -6.03 4.64
C GLN A 97 -15.65 -4.90 3.95
N LYS A 98 -16.98 -4.96 3.89
CA LYS A 98 -17.82 -3.99 3.17
C LYS A 98 -17.62 -2.56 3.68
N ALA A 99 -17.56 -2.39 5.00
CA ALA A 99 -17.36 -1.07 5.62
C ALA A 99 -15.94 -0.54 5.36
N ALA A 100 -14.92 -1.36 5.60
CA ALA A 100 -13.53 -1.00 5.34
C ALA A 100 -13.30 -0.62 3.86
N PHE A 101 -13.87 -1.40 2.94
CA PHE A 101 -13.82 -1.10 1.51
C PHE A 101 -14.44 0.26 1.18
N ALA A 102 -15.61 0.58 1.74
CA ALA A 102 -16.25 1.87 1.52
C ALA A 102 -15.39 3.05 2.02
N THR A 103 -14.76 2.90 3.19
CA THR A 103 -13.80 3.88 3.73
C THR A 103 -12.61 4.09 2.79
N VAL A 104 -12.01 3.01 2.28
CA VAL A 104 -10.87 3.10 1.36
C VAL A 104 -11.28 3.72 0.01
N VAL A 105 -12.47 3.41 -0.50
CA VAL A 105 -12.98 4.05 -1.72
C VAL A 105 -13.14 5.56 -1.52
N GLU A 106 -13.66 5.99 -0.37
CA GLU A 106 -13.80 7.42 -0.06
C GLU A 106 -12.44 8.11 0.08
N LEU A 107 -11.47 7.46 0.71
CA LEU A 107 -10.09 7.94 0.80
C LEU A 107 -9.49 8.22 -0.58
N VAL A 108 -9.69 7.30 -1.54
CA VAL A 108 -9.24 7.43 -2.93
C VAL A 108 -10.01 8.52 -3.68
N LYS A 109 -11.34 8.60 -3.52
CA LYS A 109 -12.17 9.64 -4.13
C LYS A 109 -11.75 11.05 -3.74
N ARG A 110 -11.27 11.23 -2.51
CA ARG A 110 -10.75 12.50 -1.99
C ARG A 110 -9.35 12.85 -2.48
N GLY A 111 -8.71 11.95 -3.23
CA GLY A 111 -7.35 12.14 -3.73
C GLY A 111 -6.25 11.89 -2.69
N ASN A 112 -6.59 11.33 -1.53
CA ASN A 112 -5.63 11.08 -0.45
C ASN A 112 -4.75 9.84 -0.70
N ALA A 113 -5.19 8.93 -1.58
CA ALA A 113 -4.44 7.73 -1.92
C ALA A 113 -4.74 7.26 -3.35
N TYR A 114 -3.79 6.52 -3.93
CA TYR A 114 -3.94 5.77 -5.17
C TYR A 114 -4.02 4.27 -4.88
N VAL A 115 -4.63 3.50 -5.77
CA VAL A 115 -4.67 2.03 -5.67
C VAL A 115 -3.94 1.39 -6.83
N LYS A 116 -3.03 0.47 -6.52
CA LYS A 116 -2.38 -0.37 -7.51
C LYS A 116 -3.22 -1.61 -7.81
N LEU A 117 -3.83 -1.65 -8.99
CA LEU A 117 -4.58 -2.80 -9.50
C LEU A 117 -3.61 -3.87 -10.00
N SER A 118 -3.18 -4.76 -9.11
CA SER A 118 -2.14 -5.77 -9.39
C SER A 118 -2.30 -7.00 -8.51
N ALA A 119 -1.67 -8.11 -8.89
CA ALA A 119 -1.73 -9.38 -8.16
C ALA A 119 -3.18 -9.79 -7.75
N PRO A 120 -4.13 -9.89 -8.71
CA PRO A 120 -5.55 -10.15 -8.41
C PRO A 120 -5.80 -11.47 -7.66
N TYR A 121 -4.88 -12.43 -7.77
CA TYR A 121 -4.90 -13.69 -7.00
C TYR A 121 -4.76 -13.49 -5.48
N ARG A 122 -4.29 -12.33 -5.03
CA ARG A 122 -4.29 -11.96 -3.59
C ARG A 122 -5.67 -11.52 -3.12
N ALA A 123 -6.46 -10.94 -4.01
CA ALA A 123 -7.81 -10.47 -3.71
C ALA A 123 -8.86 -11.56 -3.93
N SER A 124 -8.71 -12.38 -4.97
CA SER A 124 -9.70 -13.36 -5.40
C SER A 124 -9.17 -14.79 -5.33
N ARG A 125 -10.02 -15.72 -4.88
CA ARG A 125 -9.79 -17.17 -4.96
C ARG A 125 -10.34 -17.81 -6.23
N ARG A 126 -11.03 -17.05 -7.09
CA ARG A 126 -11.45 -17.57 -8.39
C ARG A 126 -10.20 -17.70 -9.25
N ALA A 127 -9.90 -18.92 -9.71
CA ALA A 127 -8.84 -19.14 -10.67
C ALA A 127 -9.08 -18.23 -11.89
N SER A 128 -8.03 -17.58 -12.38
CA SER A 128 -8.09 -16.94 -13.70
C SER A 128 -8.37 -18.03 -14.71
N THR A 129 -9.60 -18.11 -15.23
CA THR A 129 -9.90 -18.97 -16.37
C THR A 129 -9.26 -18.31 -17.60
N MET A 130 -7.94 -18.40 -17.74
CA MET A 130 -7.30 -18.27 -19.03
C MET A 130 -7.47 -19.62 -19.73
N SER A 131 -8.64 -19.81 -20.34
CA SER A 131 -8.78 -20.84 -21.38
C SER A 131 -7.98 -20.34 -22.58
N LEU A 132 -6.74 -20.77 -22.70
CA LEU A 132 -6.01 -20.75 -23.96
C LEU A 132 -6.60 -21.88 -24.83
N ASN A 133 -7.78 -21.63 -25.39
CA ASN A 133 -8.26 -22.45 -26.49
C ASN A 133 -7.53 -21.97 -27.75
N SER A 134 -6.43 -22.65 -28.10
CA SER A 134 -5.81 -22.56 -29.42
C SER A 134 -6.84 -22.98 -30.48
N PRO A 135 -7.03 -22.24 -31.58
CA PRO A 135 -7.82 -22.74 -32.70
C PRO A 135 -6.98 -23.80 -33.42
N GLY A 136 -7.29 -25.06 -33.15
CA GLY A 136 -6.77 -26.21 -33.88
C GLY A 136 -7.90 -26.95 -34.56
N ARG A 137 -8.18 -26.56 -35.81
CA ARG A 137 -8.54 -27.45 -36.94
C ARG A 137 -8.50 -26.64 -38.23
#